data_AF-Q8CIT8-F1
#
_entry.id   AF-Q8CIT8-F1
#
_cell.length_a   1.000
_cell.length_b   1.000
_cell.length_c   1.000
_cell.angle_alpha   90.00
_cell.angle_beta   90.00
_cell.angle_gamma   90.00
#
_symmetry.space_group_name_H-M   'P 1'
#
loop_
_entity.id
_entity.type
_entity.pdbx_description
1 polymer ?
#
loop_
_entity_poly.entity_id
_entity_poly.type
_entity_poly.pdbx_seq_one_letter_code
_entity_poly.pdbx_strand_id
1 'polypeptide(L)'
;MKAADEPAYLTVGTDVSAKYRGAFCEAKIKTVKRLVKVKVLLKQDNTTQLVQDDQVKGPLRVGAIVETRTSDGSIQEAIISKLTDASWYTVVFDDGDERTLRRTSLCLKGRDILPRVRLWISFL
;
A
#
# COMPACT_ATOMS: atom_id res chain seq x y z
N MET A 1 -17.82 22.74 13.50
CA MET A 1 -17.00 22.43 12.30
C MET A 1 -15.63 21.95 12.76
N LYS A 2 -15.36 20.64 12.70
CA LYS A 2 -14.00 20.07 12.76
C LYS A 2 -14.09 18.57 12.49
N ALA A 3 -13.84 18.17 11.25
CA ALA A 3 -13.51 16.79 10.87
C ALA A 3 -12.70 16.85 9.56
N ALA A 4 -11.71 17.74 9.53
CA ALA A 4 -10.59 17.65 8.62
C ALA A 4 -9.45 17.10 9.47
N ASP A 5 -8.77 16.07 8.97
CA ASP A 5 -7.69 15.30 9.61
C ASP A 5 -8.12 14.05 10.41
N GLU A 6 -8.96 13.19 9.83
CA GLU A 6 -8.78 11.76 10.07
C GLU A 6 -7.66 11.29 9.15
N PRO A 7 -6.45 10.98 9.66
CA PRO A 7 -5.44 10.42 8.79
C PRO A 7 -6.02 9.13 8.19
N ALA A 8 -6.03 9.04 6.86
CA ALA A 8 -6.35 7.83 6.09
C ALA A 8 -5.31 6.70 6.33
N TYR A 9 -4.53 6.81 7.40
CA TYR A 9 -3.39 6.02 7.79
C TYR A 9 -3.57 5.70 9.26
N LEU A 10 -3.36 4.44 9.60
CA LEU A 10 -3.36 4.02 10.98
C LEU A 10 -2.05 4.47 11.63
N THR A 11 -2.11 5.05 12.83
CA THR A 11 -0.90 5.45 13.55
C THR A 11 -0.23 4.22 14.18
N VAL A 12 1.11 4.27 14.30
CA VAL A 12 1.87 3.30 15.09
C VAL A 12 1.33 3.30 16.52
N GLY A 13 1.15 2.11 17.09
CA GLY A 13 0.57 1.88 18.42
C GLY A 13 -0.94 1.58 18.39
N THR A 14 -1.62 1.79 17.27
CA THR A 14 -3.07 1.52 17.14
C THR A 14 -3.36 0.02 17.17
N ASP A 15 -4.33 -0.38 17.98
CA ASP A 15 -4.87 -1.74 18.01
C ASP A 15 -5.83 -1.96 16.83
N VAL A 16 -5.52 -2.97 16.00
CA VAL A 16 -6.26 -3.34 14.79
C VAL A 16 -6.52 -4.83 14.76
N SER A 17 -7.52 -5.25 13.97
CA SER A 17 -7.80 -6.67 13.74
C SER A 17 -7.25 -7.08 12.38
N ALA A 18 -6.28 -7.98 12.37
CA ALA A 18 -5.70 -8.51 11.15
C ALA A 18 -6.38 -9.82 10.75
N LYS A 19 -6.82 -9.90 9.49
CA LYS A 19 -7.41 -11.13 8.94
C LYS A 19 -6.31 -12.14 8.61
N TYR A 20 -6.31 -13.29 9.26
CA TYR A 20 -5.39 -14.40 9.00
C TYR A 20 -6.17 -15.73 8.94
N ARG A 21 -5.99 -16.49 7.86
CA ARG A 21 -6.66 -17.80 7.64
C ARG A 21 -8.20 -17.79 7.82
N GLY A 22 -8.85 -16.65 7.54
CA GLY A 22 -10.31 -16.51 7.69
C GLY A 22 -10.78 -16.09 9.10
N ALA A 23 -9.86 -16.02 10.07
CA ALA A 23 -10.12 -15.46 11.40
C ALA A 23 -9.55 -14.03 11.50
N PHE A 24 -10.03 -13.25 12.45
CA PHE A 24 -9.47 -11.96 12.81
C PHE A 24 -8.75 -12.10 14.14
N CYS A 25 -7.45 -11.84 14.15
CA CYS A 25 -6.66 -11.78 15.38
C CYS A 25 -6.36 -10.33 15.73
N GLU A 26 -6.31 -10.03 17.02
CA GLU A 26 -5.91 -8.73 17.52
C GLU A 26 -4.41 -8.53 17.29
N ALA A 27 -4.06 -7.38 16.73
CA ALA A 27 -2.69 -7.02 16.42
C ALA A 27 -2.49 -5.52 16.64
N LYS A 28 -1.27 -5.11 16.99
CA LYS A 28 -0.91 -3.72 17.21
C LYS A 28 0.02 -3.24 16.11
N ILE A 29 -0.24 -2.08 15.54
CA ILE A 29 0.62 -1.52 14.49
C ILE A 29 1.94 -1.09 15.09
N LYS A 30 3.04 -1.64 14.60
CA LYS A 30 4.40 -1.27 14.99
C LYS A 30 5.06 -0.31 14.02
N THR A 31 4.81 -0.50 12.72
CA THR A 31 5.44 0.32 11.68
C THR A 31 4.49 0.51 10.52
N VAL A 32 4.49 1.71 9.94
CA VAL A 32 3.78 1.99 8.68
C VAL A 32 4.78 2.44 7.65
N LYS A 33 4.86 1.70 6.53
CA LYS A 33 5.67 2.07 5.37
C LYS A 33 4.74 2.57 4.27
N ARG A 34 4.70 3.88 4.07
CA ARG A 34 3.98 4.48 2.94
C ARG A 34 4.73 4.12 1.67
N LEU A 35 4.06 3.40 0.77
CA LEU A 35 4.67 2.87 -0.44
C LEU A 35 3.71 3.09 -1.60
N VAL A 36 4.19 3.71 -2.67
CA VAL A 36 3.39 3.93 -3.88
C VAL A 36 3.98 3.08 -4.99
N LYS A 37 3.16 2.17 -5.52
CA LYS A 37 3.49 1.41 -6.73
C LYS A 37 3.13 2.24 -7.94
N VAL A 38 4.16 2.69 -8.65
CA VAL A 38 4.07 3.45 -9.88
C VAL A 38 4.17 2.46 -11.04
N LYS A 39 3.09 2.30 -11.79
CA LYS A 39 3.14 1.63 -13.09
C LYS A 39 3.64 2.64 -14.10
N VAL A 40 4.87 2.46 -14.54
CA VAL A 40 5.50 3.27 -15.58
C VAL A 40 5.49 2.53 -16.92
N LEU A 41 5.55 3.27 -18.01
CA LEU A 41 5.67 2.77 -19.37
C LEU A 41 7.00 3.28 -19.92
N LEU A 42 7.97 2.38 -20.07
CA LEU A 42 9.32 2.68 -20.51
C LEU A 42 9.26 3.15 -21.97
N LYS A 43 9.80 4.33 -22.27
CA LYS A 43 9.76 4.89 -23.63
C LYS A 43 10.66 4.12 -24.60
N GLN A 44 11.77 3.59 -24.10
CA GLN A 44 12.76 2.89 -24.91
C GLN A 44 12.25 1.54 -25.42
N ASP A 45 11.53 0.80 -24.57
CA ASP A 45 11.09 -0.58 -24.85
C ASP A 45 9.58 -0.71 -25.04
N ASN A 46 8.81 0.39 -24.85
CA ASN A 46 7.34 0.43 -24.82
C ASN A 46 6.73 -0.64 -23.87
N THR A 47 7.49 -1.06 -22.87
CA THR A 47 7.09 -2.04 -21.87
C THR A 47 6.59 -1.34 -20.62
N THR A 48 5.57 -1.91 -19.97
CA THR A 48 5.12 -1.39 -18.67
C THR A 48 5.83 -2.08 -17.52
N GLN A 49 6.45 -1.30 -16.64
CA GLN A 49 7.12 -1.78 -15.44
C GLN A 49 6.41 -1.25 -14.20
N LEU A 50 6.41 -2.04 -13.14
CA LEU A 50 5.84 -1.67 -11.86
C LEU A 50 6.98 -1.42 -10.88
N VAL A 51 7.26 -0.15 -10.63
CA VAL A 51 8.35 0.30 -9.74
C VAL A 51 7.76 1.01 -8.51
N GLN A 52 8.59 1.19 -7.49
CA GLN A 52 8.21 1.98 -6.32
C GLN A 52 8.58 3.44 -6.52
N ASP A 53 7.91 4.35 -5.82
CA ASP A 53 8.23 5.78 -5.86
C ASP A 53 9.68 6.10 -5.47
N ASP A 54 10.30 5.28 -4.61
CA ASP A 54 11.72 5.41 -4.23
C ASP A 54 12.68 5.30 -5.44
N GLN A 55 12.34 4.44 -6.40
CA GLN A 55 13.14 4.21 -7.61
C GLN A 55 12.73 5.13 -8.78
N VAL A 56 11.70 5.95 -8.59
CA VAL A 56 11.17 6.87 -9.59
C VAL A 56 11.61 8.28 -9.23
N LYS A 57 12.46 8.87 -10.06
CA LYS A 57 12.81 10.28 -9.96
C LYS A 57 11.90 11.10 -10.88
N GLY A 58 11.21 12.07 -10.30
CA GLY A 58 10.37 13.01 -11.03
C GLY A 58 8.99 13.22 -10.41
N PRO A 59 8.10 13.94 -11.12
CA PRO A 59 6.75 14.19 -10.65
C PRO A 59 5.90 12.91 -10.67
N LEU A 60 5.45 12.45 -9.50
CA LEU A 60 4.53 11.32 -9.34
C LEU A 60 3.10 11.67 -9.81
N ARG A 61 2.93 11.93 -11.11
CA ARG A 61 1.65 12.24 -11.74
C ARG A 61 1.43 11.34 -12.95
N VAL A 62 0.22 10.81 -13.10
CA VAL A 62 -0.15 10.01 -14.28
C VAL A 62 0.02 10.86 -15.54
N GLY A 63 0.65 10.30 -16.56
CA GLY A 63 1.02 10.96 -17.81
C GLY A 63 2.32 11.76 -17.76
N ALA A 64 2.95 11.89 -16.59
CA ALA A 64 4.23 12.59 -16.48
C ALA A 64 5.40 11.68 -16.87
N ILE A 65 6.43 12.29 -17.48
CA ILE A 65 7.70 11.64 -17.78
C ILE A 65 8.52 11.63 -16.49
N VAL A 66 9.00 10.45 -16.13
CA VAL A 66 9.80 10.19 -14.95
C VAL A 66 10.97 9.29 -15.31
N GLU A 67 12.03 9.36 -14.52
CA GLU A 67 13.20 8.51 -14.68
C GLU A 67 13.12 7.38 -13.67
N THR A 68 13.08 6.13 -14.14
CA THR A 68 13.07 4.96 -13.27
C THR A 68 14.42 4.30 -13.27
N ARG A 69 14.94 4.04 -12.07
CA ARG A 69 16.18 3.28 -11.90
C ARG A 69 15.86 1.78 -11.95
N THR A 70 16.42 1.11 -12.95
CA THR A 70 16.34 -0.35 -13.08
C THR A 70 17.23 -1.02 -12.03
N SER A 71 16.97 -2.30 -11.72
CA SER A 71 17.82 -3.10 -10.83
C SER A 71 19.29 -3.14 -11.25
N ASP A 72 19.55 -2.96 -12.55
CA ASP A 72 20.89 -2.95 -13.13
C ASP A 72 21.61 -1.60 -12.96
N GLY A 73 20.99 -0.64 -12.25
CA GLY A 73 21.55 0.70 -12.01
C GLY A 73 21.34 1.70 -13.14
N SER A 74 20.91 1.23 -14.31
CA SER A 74 20.53 2.07 -15.45
C SER A 74 19.34 2.95 -15.14
N ILE A 75 19.39 4.19 -15.61
CA ILE A 75 18.28 5.14 -15.53
C ILE A 75 17.57 5.12 -16.87
N GLN A 76 16.25 4.90 -16.86
CA GLN A 76 15.45 4.86 -18.08
C GLN A 76 14.27 5.82 -17.97
N GLU A 77 14.00 6.55 -19.06
CA GLU A 77 12.84 7.40 -19.16
C GLU A 77 11.56 6.57 -19.32
N ALA A 78 10.59 6.84 -18.47
CA ALA A 78 9.31 6.17 -18.46
C ALA A 78 8.17 7.15 -18.21
N ILE A 79 6.96 6.80 -18.64
CA ILE A 79 5.75 7.61 -18.44
C ILE A 79 4.88 6.94 -17.39
N ILE A 80 4.46 7.67 -16.37
CA ILE A 80 3.55 7.10 -15.36
C ILE A 80 2.20 6.77 -16.00
N SER A 81 1.86 5.50 -16.08
CA SER A 81 0.56 5.03 -16.56
C SER A 81 -0.48 4.96 -15.42
N LYS A 82 -0.07 4.51 -14.23
CA LYS A 82 -0.98 4.37 -13.08
C LYS A 82 -0.22 4.46 -11.76
N LEU A 83 -0.81 5.16 -10.78
CA LEU A 83 -0.31 5.20 -9.40
C LEU A 83 -1.23 4.34 -8.53
N THR A 84 -0.65 3.41 -7.79
CA THR A 84 -1.39 2.53 -6.87
C THR A 84 -0.77 2.64 -5.49
N ASP A 85 -1.56 3.03 -4.49
CA ASP A 85 -1.13 2.93 -3.10
C ASP A 85 -0.88 1.46 -2.74
N ALA A 86 0.32 1.18 -2.25
CA ALA A 86 0.78 -0.13 -1.83
C ALA A 86 1.38 -0.06 -0.43
N SER A 87 0.89 0.87 0.38
CA SER A 87 1.34 1.08 1.74
C SER A 87 1.25 -0.20 2.56
N TRP A 88 2.32 -0.47 3.30
CA TRP A 88 2.47 -1.65 4.14
C TRP A 88 2.37 -1.27 5.60
N TYR A 89 1.67 -2.10 6.36
CA TYR A 89 1.45 -1.92 7.78
C TYR A 89 2.01 -3.16 8.49
N THR A 90 3.08 -2.96 9.25
CA THR A 90 3.65 -4.01 10.09
C THR A 90 2.91 -4.00 11.42
N VAL A 91 2.20 -5.08 11.69
CA VAL A 91 1.46 -5.33 12.92
C VAL A 91 2.12 -6.45 13.71
N VAL A 92 2.04 -6.37 15.03
CA VAL A 92 2.52 -7.38 15.99
C VAL A 92 1.30 -8.01 16.62
N PHE A 93 1.18 -9.33 16.55
CA PHE A 93 0.14 -10.10 17.20
C PHE A 93 0.49 -10.35 18.68
N ASP A 94 -0.50 -10.77 19.47
CA ASP A 94 -0.33 -11.05 20.90
C ASP A 94 0.64 -12.21 21.19
N ASP A 95 0.81 -13.13 20.25
CA ASP A 95 1.80 -14.21 20.28
C ASP A 95 3.25 -13.75 20.02
N GLY A 96 3.44 -12.46 19.72
CA GLY A 96 4.73 -11.87 19.38
C GLY A 96 5.09 -11.95 17.89
N ASP A 97 4.22 -12.50 17.03
CA ASP A 97 4.47 -12.57 15.59
C ASP A 97 4.31 -11.20 14.92
N GLU A 98 5.24 -10.86 14.05
CA GLU A 98 5.18 -9.65 13.25
C GLU A 98 4.74 -9.98 11.82
N ARG A 99 3.66 -9.35 11.35
CA ARG A 99 3.22 -9.47 9.96
C ARG A 99 3.08 -8.13 9.29
N THR A 100 3.56 -8.09 8.06
CA THR A 100 3.41 -6.92 7.19
C THR A 100 2.23 -7.17 6.26
N LEU A 101 1.16 -6.42 6.48
CA LEU A 101 -0.14 -6.58 5.82
C LEU A 101 -0.51 -5.29 5.07
N ARG A 102 -1.42 -5.42 4.10
CA ARG A 102 -2.01 -4.27 3.41
C ARG A 102 -3.16 -3.69 4.21
N ARG A 103 -3.50 -2.42 3.96
CA ARG A 103 -4.66 -1.76 4.57
C ARG A 103 -5.96 -2.56 4.43
N THR A 104 -6.13 -3.27 3.32
CA THR A 104 -7.31 -4.11 3.02
C THR A 104 -7.45 -5.32 3.95
N SER A 105 -6.36 -5.79 4.54
CA SER A 105 -6.34 -6.93 5.47
C SER A 105 -6.43 -6.50 6.94
N LEU A 106 -6.40 -5.19 7.21
CA LEU A 106 -6.46 -4.61 8.54
C LEU A 106 -7.80 -3.91 8.77
N CYS A 107 -8.55 -4.36 9.76
CA CYS A 107 -9.79 -3.74 10.20
C CYS A 107 -9.52 -2.87 11.45
N LEU A 108 -10.06 -1.65 11.45
CA LEU A 108 -10.07 -0.81 12.64
C LEU A 108 -11.07 -1.38 13.65
N LYS A 109 -10.65 -1.52 14.90
CA LYS A 109 -11.55 -1.85 16.01
C LYS A 109 -12.53 -0.68 16.17
N GLY A 110 -13.78 -0.85 15.76
CA GLY A 110 -14.85 0.15 15.95
C GLY A 110 -15.36 0.91 14.72
N ARG A 111 -15.02 0.52 13.48
CA ARG A 111 -15.80 0.95 12.30
C ARG A 111 -16.59 -0.20 11.73
N ASP A 112 -17.90 0.01 11.61
CA ASP A 112 -18.87 -0.87 10.98
C ASP A 112 -18.30 -1.59 9.76
N ILE A 113 -18.24 -2.90 9.89
CA ILE A 113 -17.78 -3.83 8.87
C ILE A 113 -18.92 -3.99 7.85
N LEU A 114 -19.23 -2.94 7.08
CA LEU A 114 -20.32 -2.93 6.10
C LEU A 114 -19.89 -2.19 4.82
N PRO A 115 -20.33 -2.54 3.61
CA PRO A 115 -20.56 -3.87 3.02
C PRO A 115 -19.46 -4.23 1.98
N ARG A 116 -18.32 -3.52 1.94
CA ARG A 116 -17.27 -3.74 0.91
C ARG A 116 -16.36 -4.95 1.18
N VAL A 117 -16.42 -5.52 2.37
CA VAL A 117 -15.71 -6.78 2.71
C VAL A 117 -16.43 -8.00 2.12
N ARG A 118 -17.72 -7.89 1.76
CA ARG A 118 -18.45 -8.96 1.05
C ARG A 118 -17.88 -9.24 -0.34
N LEU A 119 -17.28 -8.26 -1.04
CA LEU A 119 -16.66 -8.52 -2.34
C LEU A 119 -15.31 -9.25 -2.26
N TRP A 120 -14.64 -9.26 -1.10
CA TRP A 120 -13.36 -9.96 -0.93
C TRP A 120 -13.52 -11.45 -0.61
N ILE A 121 -14.73 -11.90 -0.29
CA ILE A 121 -15.02 -13.33 -0.05
C ILE A 121 -15.57 -14.00 -1.32
N SER A 122 -15.92 -13.24 -2.36
CA SER A 122 -16.51 -13.78 -3.61
C SER A 122 -15.53 -13.91 -4.79
N PHE A 123 -14.22 -13.78 -4.57
CA PHE A 123 -13.19 -14.12 -5.56
C PHE A 123 -12.21 -15.15 -4.96
N LEU A 124 -12.77 -16.23 -4.41
CA LEU A 124 -12.10 -17.53 -4.32
C LEU A 124 -12.85 -18.50 -5.23
#